data_AF-A0A7C1B4H7-F1
#
_entry.id   AF-A0A7C1B4H7-F1
#
_cell.length_a   1.000
_cell.length_b   1.000
_cell.length_c   1.000
_cell.angle_alpha   90.00
_cell.angle_beta   90.00
_cell.angle_gamma   90.00
#
_symmetry.space_group_name_H-M   'P 1'
#
loop_
_entity.id
_entity.type
_entity.pdbx_description
1 polymer ?
#
loop_
_entity_poly.entity_id
_entity_poly.type
_entity_poly.pdbx_seq_one_letter_code
_entity_poly.pdbx_strand_id
1 'polypeptide(L)'
;MSLYGLKRRSHPEIMEKQIGFLINPIAGMGGSVGLKGTDGVLDLAVKLGARPVAPKRAEMALESLRARNGLTFITASGEMGEDTLKRVGISSYRVVYDPVTQTTSSSDTINLCKRFLEVGVDLILFCGGDGTARDIY
;
A
#
# COMPACT_ATOMS: atom_id res chain seq x y z
N MET A 1 10.15 -55.25 20.80
CA MET A 1 11.25 -54.42 21.33
C MET A 1 11.24 -53.11 20.54
N SER A 2 11.20 -52.00 21.28
CA SER A 2 10.85 -50.64 20.86
C SER A 2 11.92 -49.94 20.00
N LEU A 3 11.61 -48.68 19.62
CA LEU A 3 12.42 -47.59 19.03
C LEU A 3 12.26 -47.43 17.50
N TYR A 4 11.92 -46.28 16.90
CA TYR A 4 11.66 -44.92 17.39
C TYR A 4 10.75 -44.22 16.36
N GLY A 5 9.63 -43.66 16.79
CA GLY A 5 8.85 -42.71 15.99
C GLY A 5 9.65 -41.43 15.81
N LEU A 6 10.13 -41.15 14.59
CA LEU A 6 10.60 -39.82 14.23
C LEU A 6 9.39 -38.89 14.17
N LYS A 7 9.14 -38.21 15.30
CA LYS A 7 8.28 -37.03 15.35
C LYS A 7 8.88 -36.02 14.38
N ARG A 8 8.30 -35.92 13.18
CA ARG A 8 8.62 -34.83 12.24
C ARG A 8 8.48 -33.54 13.05
N ARG A 9 9.59 -32.81 13.22
CA ARG A 9 9.55 -31.45 13.76
C ARG A 9 8.65 -30.66 12.82
N SER A 10 7.46 -30.33 13.30
CA SER A 10 6.58 -29.35 12.67
C SER A 10 7.37 -28.05 12.59
N HIS A 11 7.88 -27.74 11.41
CA HIS A 11 8.27 -26.38 11.10
C HIS A 11 6.99 -25.54 11.30
N PRO A 12 7.05 -24.35 11.92
CA PRO A 12 5.90 -23.48 11.89
C PRO A 12 5.53 -23.32 10.41
N GLU A 13 4.29 -23.67 10.05
CA GLU A 13 3.74 -23.26 8.76
C GLU A 13 4.00 -21.76 8.68
N ILE A 14 4.66 -21.30 7.60
CA ILE A 14 4.79 -19.86 7.37
C ILE A 14 3.36 -19.38 7.16
N MET A 15 2.74 -18.89 8.22
CA MET A 15 1.42 -18.28 8.14
C MET A 15 1.57 -17.09 7.20
N GLU A 16 0.91 -17.20 6.06
CA GLU A 16 0.87 -16.12 5.08
C GLU A 16 0.21 -14.89 5.74
N LYS A 17 0.93 -13.77 5.73
CA LYS A 17 0.50 -12.51 6.31
C LYS A 17 -0.08 -11.61 5.23
N GLN A 18 -1.24 -11.05 5.50
CA GLN A 18 -1.92 -10.14 4.60
C GLN A 18 -1.59 -8.69 4.97
N ILE A 19 -1.01 -7.96 4.02
CA ILE A 19 -0.68 -6.55 4.17
C ILE A 19 -1.64 -5.74 3.31
N GLY A 20 -2.50 -4.94 3.92
CA GLY A 20 -3.22 -3.88 3.22
C GLY A 20 -2.23 -2.82 2.75
N PHE A 21 -2.15 -2.57 1.45
CA PHE A 21 -1.22 -1.63 0.85
C PHE A 21 -1.95 -0.50 0.12
N LEU A 22 -1.62 0.74 0.49
CA LEU A 22 -2.26 1.94 -0.02
C LEU A 22 -1.23 3.02 -0.33
N ILE A 23 -1.37 3.67 -1.48
CA ILE A 23 -0.68 4.90 -1.83
C ILE A 23 -1.74 5.98 -2.07
N ASN A 24 -1.53 7.17 -1.48
CA ASN A 24 -2.19 8.37 -1.99
C ASN A 24 -1.30 8.97 -3.10
N PRO A 25 -1.68 8.87 -4.39
CA PRO A 25 -0.80 9.21 -5.51
C PRO A 25 -0.29 10.66 -5.50
N ILE A 26 -1.09 11.59 -4.98
CA ILE A 26 -0.76 13.03 -4.95
C ILE A 26 -0.02 13.45 -3.66
N ALA A 27 0.19 12.52 -2.72
CA ALA A 27 0.84 12.87 -1.46
C ALA A 27 2.30 13.32 -1.67
N GLY A 28 2.68 14.36 -0.91
CA GLY A 28 4.00 14.99 -0.99
C GLY A 28 4.12 16.07 -2.07
N MET A 29 3.13 16.25 -2.96
CA MET A 29 3.18 17.28 -4.00
C MET A 29 3.13 18.70 -3.44
N GLY A 30 2.34 18.98 -2.40
CA GLY A 30 2.28 20.31 -1.80
C GLY A 30 3.62 20.74 -1.19
N GLY A 31 4.22 19.86 -0.38
CA GLY A 31 5.48 20.16 0.30
C GLY A 31 6.66 20.39 -0.64
N SER A 32 6.69 19.72 -1.81
CA SER A 32 7.78 19.89 -2.79
C SER A 32 7.85 21.29 -3.42
N VAL A 33 6.76 22.06 -3.32
CA VAL A 33 6.66 23.44 -3.80
C VAL A 33 6.36 24.44 -2.68
N GLY A 34 6.59 24.07 -1.42
CA GLY A 34 6.45 24.96 -0.26
C GLY A 34 5.01 25.18 0.24
N LEU A 35 4.05 24.37 -0.20
CA LEU A 35 2.67 24.39 0.31
C LEU A 35 2.53 23.42 1.50
N LYS A 36 1.57 23.69 2.39
CA LYS A 36 1.29 22.82 3.55
C LYS A 36 0.77 21.43 3.16
N GLY A 37 0.24 21.27 1.96
CA GLY A 37 -0.36 20.05 1.42
C GLY A 37 -0.99 20.31 0.05
N THR A 38 -1.78 19.36 -0.46
CA THR A 38 -2.53 19.48 -1.73
C THR A 38 -4.02 19.77 -1.55
N ASP A 39 -4.52 19.75 -0.31
CA ASP A 39 -5.94 19.91 -0.02
C ASP A 39 -6.44 21.28 -0.50
N GLY A 40 -7.35 21.29 -1.48
CA GLY A 40 -7.89 22.49 -2.10
C GLY A 40 -6.91 23.28 -2.99
N VAL A 41 -5.66 22.83 -3.13
CA VAL A 41 -4.60 23.55 -3.86
C VAL A 41 -3.77 22.66 -4.79
N LEU A 42 -4.24 21.47 -5.13
CA LEU A 42 -3.55 20.54 -6.03
C LEU A 42 -3.18 21.21 -7.37
N ASP A 43 -4.13 21.94 -7.98
CA ASP A 43 -3.89 22.64 -9.25
C ASP A 43 -2.78 23.69 -9.13
N LEU A 44 -2.72 24.40 -7.99
CA LEU A 44 -1.63 25.34 -7.72
C LEU A 44 -0.31 24.60 -7.55
N ALA A 45 -0.29 23.48 -6.83
CA ALA A 45 0.92 22.67 -6.67
C ALA A 45 1.47 22.21 -8.04
N VAL A 46 0.58 21.73 -8.92
CA VAL A 46 0.94 21.34 -10.29
C VAL A 46 1.49 22.53 -11.09
N LYS A 47 0.84 23.71 -11.02
CA LYS A 47 1.32 24.94 -11.68
C LYS A 47 2.70 25.39 -11.20
N LEU A 48 3.02 25.13 -9.93
CA LEU A 48 4.33 25.40 -9.34
C LEU A 48 5.38 24.30 -9.67
N GLY A 49 5.01 23.30 -10.46
CA GLY A 49 5.90 22.23 -10.92
C GLY A 49 5.96 21.00 -10.03
N ALA A 50 5.02 20.84 -9.09
CA ALA A 50 4.95 19.64 -8.25
C ALA A 50 4.72 18.39 -9.09
N ARG A 51 5.38 17.29 -8.70
CA ARG A 51 5.20 15.95 -9.28
C ARG A 51 4.89 14.94 -8.17
N PRO A 52 4.17 13.84 -8.49
CA PRO A 52 3.92 12.76 -7.54
C PRO A 52 5.21 12.27 -6.86
N VAL A 53 5.19 12.17 -5.53
CA VAL A 53 6.35 11.76 -4.72
C VAL A 53 6.11 10.39 -4.07
N ALA A 54 4.87 10.13 -3.64
CA ALA A 54 4.51 8.93 -2.91
C ALA A 54 4.80 7.61 -3.66
N PRO A 55 4.52 7.46 -4.97
CA PRO A 55 4.80 6.21 -5.68
C PRO A 55 6.28 5.80 -5.60
N LYS A 56 7.21 6.74 -5.82
CA LYS A 56 8.65 6.44 -5.76
C LYS A 56 9.11 6.04 -4.35
N ARG A 57 8.56 6.68 -3.31
CA ARG A 57 8.85 6.32 -1.91
C ARG A 57 8.30 4.94 -1.57
N ALA A 58 7.12 4.61 -2.07
CA ALA A 58 6.51 3.31 -1.88
C ALA A 58 7.33 2.19 -2.57
N GLU A 59 7.82 2.43 -3.79
CA GLU A 59 8.73 1.50 -4.47
C GLU A 59 9.97 1.21 -3.62
N MET A 60 10.65 2.24 -3.13
CA MET A 60 11.85 2.10 -2.28
C MET A 60 11.58 1.27 -1.02
N ALA A 61 10.40 1.43 -0.40
CA ALA A 61 10.03 0.64 0.76
C ALA A 61 9.76 -0.84 0.38
N LEU A 62 9.02 -1.06 -0.71
CA LEU A 62 8.66 -2.39 -1.20
C LEU A 62 9.86 -3.20 -1.71
N GLU A 63 10.91 -2.55 -2.21
CA GLU A 63 12.16 -3.21 -2.62
C GLU A 63 12.74 -4.08 -1.50
N SER A 64 12.63 -3.64 -0.24
CA SER A 64 13.07 -4.40 0.96
C SER A 64 12.16 -5.59 1.30
N LEU A 65 10.94 -5.60 0.77
CA LEU A 65 9.92 -6.64 1.01
C LEU A 65 9.80 -7.62 -0.17
N ARG A 66 10.32 -7.25 -1.36
CA ARG A 66 10.18 -8.01 -2.61
C ARG A 66 10.57 -9.48 -2.51
N ALA A 67 11.64 -9.79 -1.78
CA ALA A 67 12.16 -11.15 -1.63
C ALA A 67 11.63 -11.90 -0.40
N ARG A 68 10.69 -11.30 0.36
CA ARG A 68 10.10 -11.93 1.53
C ARG A 68 8.97 -12.86 1.11
N ASN A 69 9.06 -14.11 1.57
CA ASN A 69 8.01 -15.10 1.36
C ASN A 69 6.93 -15.00 2.44
N GLY A 70 5.73 -15.51 2.14
CA GLY A 70 4.62 -15.54 3.09
C GLY A 70 3.96 -14.18 3.30
N LEU A 71 4.09 -13.25 2.35
CA LEU A 71 3.35 -11.99 2.32
C LEU A 71 2.40 -11.99 1.12
N THR A 72 1.14 -11.63 1.36
CA THR A 72 0.19 -11.26 0.30
C THR A 72 -0.20 -9.80 0.48
N PHE A 73 -0.08 -9.00 -0.57
CA PHE A 73 -0.56 -7.62 -0.55
C PHE A 73 -2.02 -7.54 -0.98
N ILE A 74 -2.83 -6.81 -0.21
CA ILE A 74 -4.22 -6.49 -0.54
C ILE A 74 -4.22 -5.01 -0.89
N THR A 75 -4.69 -4.61 -2.07
CA THR A 75 -4.49 -3.25 -2.59
C THR A 75 -5.68 -2.77 -3.43
N ALA A 76 -5.67 -1.49 -3.81
CA ALA A 76 -6.46 -0.96 -4.91
C ALA A 76 -5.72 -1.12 -6.25
N SER A 77 -6.48 -1.04 -7.36
CA SER A 77 -5.94 -0.97 -8.73
C SER A 77 -5.17 0.34 -8.98
N GLY A 78 -4.41 0.36 -10.07
CA GLY A 78 -3.74 1.55 -10.58
C GLY A 78 -2.73 2.18 -9.61
N GLU A 79 -2.66 3.52 -9.63
CA GLU A 79 -1.66 4.29 -8.88
C GLU A 79 -1.81 4.20 -7.35
N MET A 80 -2.98 3.78 -6.86
CA MET A 80 -3.21 3.59 -5.43
C MET A 80 -2.49 2.37 -4.86
N GLY A 81 -1.91 1.49 -5.69
CA GLY A 81 -0.95 0.51 -5.20
C GLY A 81 -0.55 -0.57 -6.19
N GLU A 82 -1.50 -1.08 -6.99
CA GLU A 82 -1.25 -2.18 -7.94
C GLU A 82 -0.09 -1.87 -8.89
N ASP A 83 -0.04 -0.66 -9.47
CA ASP A 83 1.01 -0.31 -10.43
C ASP A 83 2.40 -0.30 -9.79
N THR A 84 2.49 0.10 -8.51
CA THR A 84 3.75 0.11 -7.74
C THR A 84 4.20 -1.32 -7.43
N LEU A 85 3.27 -2.21 -7.02
CA LEU A 85 3.57 -3.63 -6.80
C LEU A 85 4.07 -4.30 -8.09
N LYS A 86 3.41 -4.02 -9.22
CA LYS A 86 3.82 -4.50 -10.55
C LYS A 86 5.23 -3.99 -10.92
N ARG A 87 5.51 -2.69 -10.76
CA ARG A 87 6.83 -2.10 -11.06
C ARG A 87 7.96 -2.70 -10.23
N VAL A 88 7.72 -2.97 -8.95
CA VAL A 88 8.70 -3.62 -8.06
C VAL A 88 8.83 -5.12 -8.37
N GLY A 89 7.86 -5.72 -9.07
CA GLY A 89 7.87 -7.15 -9.40
C GLY A 89 7.38 -8.05 -8.26
N ILE A 90 6.49 -7.53 -7.42
CA ILE A 90 5.76 -8.32 -6.41
C ILE A 90 4.51 -8.88 -7.09
N SER A 91 4.41 -10.20 -7.19
CA SER A 91 3.27 -10.89 -7.82
C SER A 91 2.23 -11.41 -6.83
N SER A 92 2.59 -11.55 -5.56
CA SER A 92 1.67 -11.99 -4.50
C SER A 92 0.81 -10.82 -4.02
N TYR A 93 -0.22 -10.47 -4.81
CA TYR A 93 -1.19 -9.46 -4.43
C TYR A 93 -2.60 -9.73 -4.98
N ARG A 94 -3.58 -9.07 -4.37
CA ARG A 94 -4.99 -9.06 -4.78
C ARG A 94 -5.52 -7.63 -4.78
N VAL A 95 -6.24 -7.27 -5.84
CA VAL A 95 -6.96 -5.99 -5.94
C VAL A 95 -8.35 -6.16 -5.35
N VAL A 96 -8.75 -5.27 -4.43
CA VAL A 96 -10.06 -5.30 -3.74
C VAL A 96 -10.85 -4.00 -3.86
N TYR A 97 -10.26 -2.99 -4.50
CA TYR A 97 -10.88 -1.70 -4.77
C TYR A 97 -10.42 -1.19 -6.13
N ASP A 98 -11.34 -0.60 -6.88
CA ASP A 98 -11.06 0.01 -8.18
C ASP A 98 -11.57 1.47 -8.14
N PRO A 99 -10.67 2.47 -8.12
CA PRO A 99 -11.09 3.86 -8.13
C PRO A 99 -11.83 4.21 -9.42
N VAL A 100 -12.93 4.97 -9.28
CA VAL A 100 -13.79 5.34 -10.42
C VAL A 100 -13.06 6.30 -11.38
N THR A 101 -12.14 7.10 -10.85
CA THR A 101 -11.42 8.15 -11.58
C THR A 101 -9.91 8.00 -11.42
N GLN A 102 -9.15 8.53 -12.39
CA GLN A 102 -7.68 8.55 -12.31
C GLN A 102 -7.17 9.41 -11.16
N THR A 103 -7.79 10.57 -10.94
CA THR A 103 -7.51 11.40 -9.76
C THR A 103 -8.29 10.84 -8.59
N THR A 104 -7.58 10.39 -7.56
CA THR A 104 -8.17 9.77 -6.36
C THR A 104 -8.30 10.79 -5.22
N SER A 105 -9.13 10.45 -4.25
CA SER A 105 -9.55 11.32 -3.15
C SER A 105 -9.35 10.66 -1.79
N SER A 106 -9.55 11.42 -0.71
CA SER A 106 -9.64 10.86 0.64
C SER A 106 -10.74 9.80 0.76
N SER A 107 -11.83 9.94 0.00
CA SER A 107 -12.91 8.93 0.00
C SER A 107 -12.44 7.58 -0.56
N ASP A 108 -11.55 7.58 -1.56
CA ASP A 108 -10.94 6.35 -2.08
C ASP A 108 -10.04 5.68 -1.04
N THR A 109 -9.30 6.48 -0.25
CA THR A 109 -8.49 5.97 0.86
C THR A 109 -9.36 5.29 1.91
N ILE A 110 -10.41 5.96 2.37
CA ILE A 110 -11.36 5.43 3.36
C ILE A 110 -12.05 4.17 2.84
N ASN A 111 -12.48 4.16 1.57
CA ASN A 111 -13.13 3.00 0.97
C ASN A 111 -12.19 1.81 0.87
N LEU A 112 -10.92 2.02 0.50
CA LEU A 112 -9.93 0.94 0.50
C LEU A 112 -9.65 0.42 1.93
N CYS A 113 -9.55 1.30 2.93
CA CYS A 113 -9.38 0.88 4.33
C CYS A 113 -10.57 0.03 4.82
N LYS A 114 -11.81 0.37 4.44
CA LYS A 114 -12.98 -0.48 4.71
C LYS A 114 -12.85 -1.87 4.06
N ARG A 115 -12.33 -1.96 2.83
CA ARG A 115 -12.04 -3.25 2.19
C ARG A 115 -10.97 -4.03 2.93
N PHE A 116 -9.95 -3.37 3.47
CA PHE A 116 -8.94 -4.03 4.30
C PHE A 116 -9.54 -4.63 5.57
N LEU A 117 -10.48 -3.93 6.22
CA LEU A 117 -11.21 -4.46 7.37
C LEU A 117 -12.10 -5.66 7.00
N GLU A 118 -12.83 -5.58 5.88
CA GLU A 118 -13.66 -6.69 5.37
C GLU A 118 -12.83 -7.94 5.07
N VAL A 119 -11.63 -7.76 4.51
CA VAL A 119 -10.69 -8.86 4.19
C VAL A 119 -10.00 -9.39 5.45
N GLY A 120 -9.80 -8.54 6.47
CA GLY A 120 -9.11 -8.90 7.71
C GLY A 120 -7.59 -8.90 7.60
N VAL A 121 -7.00 -7.86 6.99
CA VAL A 121 -5.53 -7.76 6.86
C VAL A 121 -4.84 -7.68 8.23
N ASP A 122 -3.63 -8.25 8.33
CA ASP A 122 -2.83 -8.23 9.56
C ASP A 122 -2.18 -6.87 9.84
N LEU A 123 -1.88 -6.11 8.78
CA LEU A 123 -1.15 -4.84 8.83
C LEU A 123 -1.57 -3.95 7.66
N ILE A 124 -1.62 -2.63 7.89
CA ILE A 124 -1.70 -1.64 6.80
C ILE A 124 -0.34 -0.97 6.62
N LEU A 125 0.20 -1.05 5.40
CA LEU A 125 1.34 -0.30 4.92
C LEU A 125 0.82 0.79 3.97
N PHE A 126 1.05 2.06 4.30
CA PHE A 126 0.61 3.15 3.44
C PHE A 126 1.73 4.12 3.10
N CYS A 127 1.64 4.75 1.93
CA CYS A 127 2.48 5.88 1.54
C CYS A 127 1.60 7.12 1.29
N GLY A 128 1.67 8.08 2.20
CA GLY A 128 0.87 9.29 2.18
C GLY A 128 1.47 10.40 3.05
N GLY A 129 0.73 11.49 3.21
CA GLY A 129 1.04 12.55 4.18
C GLY A 129 0.15 12.48 5.42
N ASP A 130 0.23 13.49 6.28
CA ASP A 130 -0.57 13.58 7.51
C ASP A 130 -2.08 13.49 7.26
N GLY A 131 -2.56 14.09 6.15
CA GLY A 131 -3.95 13.98 5.73
C GLY A 131 -4.36 12.53 5.48
N THR A 132 -3.57 11.79 4.70
CA THR A 132 -3.81 10.37 4.44
C THR A 132 -3.77 9.54 5.71
N ALA A 133 -2.83 9.81 6.63
CA ALA A 133 -2.75 9.07 7.90
C ALA A 133 -4.02 9.21 8.75
N ARG A 134 -4.72 10.35 8.68
CA ARG A 134 -6.02 10.56 9.37
C ARG A 134 -7.15 9.73 8.77
N ASP A 135 -7.01 9.34 7.50
CA ASP A 135 -8.02 8.59 6.76
C ASP A 135 -7.80 7.06 6.85
N ILE A 136 -6.76 6.60 7.57
CA ILE A 136 -6.51 5.17 7.82
C ILE A 136 -7.29 4.69 9.05
N TYR A 137 -8.54 4.27 8.85
CA TYR A 137 -9.40 3.69 9.88
C TYR A 137 -10.42 2.69 9.33
#